data_AF-A0A2N2SZV7-F1
#
_entry.id   AF-A0A2N2SZV7-F1
#
_cell.length_a   1.000
_cell.length_b   1.000
_cell.length_c   1.000
_cell.angle_alpha   90.00
_cell.angle_beta   90.00
_cell.angle_gamma   90.00
#
_symmetry.space_group_name_H-M   'P 1'
#
loop_
_entity.id
_entity.type
_entity.pdbx_description
1 polymer ?
#
loop_
_entity_poly.entity_id
_entity_poly.type
_entity_poly.pdbx_seq_one_letter_code
_entity_poly.pdbx_strand_id
1 'polypeptide(L)' 'MSGATCPCGSGRKLETCCGTFHAGEIAPDAERLMRSRYSAYVLGLETYLLATWHPATRPAAIGLDATPRPHWLGLAV' A
#
# COMPACT_ATOMS: atom_id res chain seq x y z
N MET A 1 -16.79 -4.15 15.08
CA MET A 1 -16.11 -4.01 13.79
C MET A 1 -14.61 -4.08 14.03
N SER A 2 -14.04 -5.28 14.00
CA SER A 2 -12.59 -5.46 14.14
C SER A 2 -11.94 -5.12 12.81
N GLY A 3 -11.44 -3.89 12.68
CA GLY A 3 -10.67 -3.46 11.51
C GLY A 3 -9.52 -4.42 11.25
N ALA A 4 -9.37 -4.86 10.01
CA ALA A 4 -8.33 -5.80 9.61
C ALA A 4 -6.94 -5.29 10.01
N THR A 5 -6.07 -6.19 10.47
CA THR A 5 -4.66 -5.89 10.73
C THR A 5 -4.01 -5.37 9.46
N CYS A 6 -3.18 -4.34 9.59
CA CYS A 6 -2.50 -3.75 8.46
C CYS A 6 -1.52 -4.76 7.83
N PRO A 7 -1.57 -4.97 6.50
CA PRO A 7 -0.67 -5.91 5.83
C PRO A 7 0.82 -5.58 5.98
N CYS A 8 1.18 -4.32 6.28
CA CYS A 8 2.57 -3.87 6.36
C CYS A 8 3.43 -4.45 7.50
N GLY A 9 2.89 -5.40 8.27
CA GLY A 9 3.61 -6.08 9.36
C GLY A 9 3.70 -5.30 10.67
N SER A 10 3.04 -4.14 10.78
CA SER A 10 3.12 -3.28 11.98
C SER A 10 2.31 -3.79 13.19
N GLY A 11 1.43 -4.79 12.99
CA GLY A 11 0.49 -5.27 14.00
C GLY A 11 -0.65 -4.29 14.35
N ARG A 12 -0.67 -3.09 13.76
CA ARG A 12 -1.73 -2.09 13.96
C ARG A 12 -2.92 -2.35 13.04
N LYS A 13 -4.09 -1.81 13.35
CA LYS A 13 -5.25 -1.83 12.46
C LYS A 13 -4.99 -0.99 11.20
N LEU A 14 -5.48 -1.45 10.05
CA LEU A 14 -5.32 -0.74 8.77
C LEU A 14 -5.74 0.73 8.86
N GLU A 15 -6.93 1.00 9.42
CA GLU A 15 -7.53 2.34 9.57
C GLU A 15 -6.66 3.36 10.30
N THR A 16 -5.82 2.91 11.25
CA THR A 16 -4.92 3.80 12.02
C THR A 16 -3.46 3.63 11.61
N CYS A 17 -3.18 2.84 10.57
CA CYS A 17 -1.85 2.59 10.05
C CYS A 17 -1.78 3.06 8.59
N CYS A 18 -1.69 2.16 7.61
CA CYS A 18 -1.55 2.56 6.21
C CYS A 18 -2.82 3.17 5.62
N GLY A 19 -3.98 2.93 6.23
CA GLY A 19 -5.28 3.43 5.78
C GLY A 19 -5.38 4.96 5.81
N THR A 20 -4.66 5.65 6.71
CA THR A 20 -4.67 7.12 6.74
C THR A 20 -3.97 7.70 5.51
N PHE A 21 -2.87 7.08 5.08
CA PHE A 21 -2.18 7.45 3.84
C PHE A 21 -3.00 7.10 2.61
N HIS A 22 -3.70 5.95 2.61
CA HIS A 22 -4.63 5.60 1.52
C HIS A 22 -5.80 6.59 1.42
N ALA A 23 -6.17 7.22 2.52
CA ALA A 23 -7.17 8.30 2.58
C ALA A 23 -6.63 9.69 2.20
N GLY A 24 -5.35 9.81 1.85
CA GLY A 24 -4.74 11.04 1.34
C GLY A 24 -3.78 11.75 2.28
N GLU A 25 -3.52 11.21 3.48
CA GLU A 25 -2.43 11.73 4.32
C GLU A 25 -1.07 11.50 3.66
N ILE A 26 -0.17 12.47 3.78
CA ILE A 26 1.19 12.36 3.25
C ILE A 26 2.04 11.52 4.21
N ALA A 27 2.70 10.49 3.69
CA ALA A 27 3.64 9.71 4.48
C ALA A 27 4.82 10.61 4.91
N PRO A 28 5.16 10.64 6.22
CA PRO A 28 6.17 11.58 6.73
C PRO A 28 7.60 11.24 6.32
N ASP A 29 7.85 10.00 5.88
CA ASP A 29 9.14 9.55 5.35
C ASP A 29 9.01 8.35 4.42
N ALA A 30 10.15 7.95 3.85
CA ALA A 30 10.27 6.87 2.89
C ALA A 30 9.82 5.51 3.45
N GLU A 31 10.07 5.20 4.72
CA GLU A 31 9.66 3.91 5.30
C GLU A 31 8.12 3.84 5.40
N ARG A 32 7.49 4.91 5.91
CA ARG A 32 6.02 4.94 6.01
C ARG A 32 5.39 4.84 4.61
N LEU A 33 5.99 5.50 3.61
CA LEU A 33 5.55 5.40 2.21
C LEU A 33 5.73 3.99 1.63
N MET A 34 6.85 3.33 1.93
CA MET A 34 7.11 1.96 1.48
C MET A 34 6.09 0.99 2.07
N ARG A 35 5.84 1.07 3.38
CA ARG A 35 4.85 0.25 4.09
C ARG A 35 3.43 0.48 3.59
N SER A 36 3.03 1.74 3.34
CA SER A 36 1.71 2.05 2.79
C SER A 36 1.53 1.55 1.37
N ARG A 37 2.57 1.64 0.54
CA ARG A 37 2.58 1.07 -0.82
C ARG A 37 2.50 -0.44 -0.80
N TYR A 38 3.22 -1.13 0.09
CA TYR A 38 3.06 -2.58 0.28
C TYR A 38 1.60 -2.94 0.60
N SER A 39 0.99 -2.30 1.59
CA SER A 39 -0.42 -2.55 1.93
C SER A 39 -1.36 -2.27 0.75
N ALA A 40 -1.06 -1.26 -0.08
CA ALA A 40 -1.83 -0.97 -1.28
C ALA A 40 -1.73 -2.08 -2.34
N TYR A 41 -0.56 -2.71 -2.51
CA TYR A 41 -0.42 -3.90 -3.37
C TYR A 41 -1.27 -5.07 -2.87
N VAL A 42 -1.25 -5.35 -1.56
CA VAL A 42 -2.07 -6.42 -0.97
C VAL A 42 -3.57 -6.16 -1.14
N LEU A 43 -3.98 -4.89 -1.00
CA LEU A 43 -5.38 -4.48 -1.08
C LEU A 43 -5.87 -4.16 -2.50
N GLY A 44 -4.98 -4.16 -3.50
CA GLY A 44 -5.35 -3.83 -4.89
C GLY A 44 -5.62 -2.33 -5.14
N LEU A 45 -5.02 -1.43 -4.36
CA LEU A 45 -5.25 0.02 -4.46
C LEU A 45 -4.32 0.68 -5.51
N GLU A 46 -4.58 0.40 -6.78
CA GLU A 46 -3.73 0.86 -7.89
C GLU A 46 -3.63 2.38 -8.01
N THR A 47 -4.74 3.10 -7.84
CA THR A 47 -4.77 4.57 -7.90
C THR A 47 -3.81 5.18 -6.87
N TYR A 48 -3.75 4.63 -5.67
CA TYR A 48 -2.83 5.08 -4.62
C TYR A 48 -1.37 4.85 -5.02
N LEU A 49 -1.06 3.69 -5.59
CA LEU A 49 0.29 3.34 -6.03
C LEU A 49 0.78 4.25 -7.15
N LEU A 50 -0.10 4.62 -8.09
CA LEU A 50 0.19 5.56 -9.16
C LEU A 50 0.31 7.00 -8.65
N ALA A 51 -0.50 7.40 -7.67
CA ALA A 51 -0.43 8.74 -7.08
C ALA A 51 0.86 8.96 -6.28
N THR A 52 1.39 7.91 -5.66
CA THR A 52 2.61 7.96 -4.83
C THR A 52 3.88 7.61 -5.61
N TRP A 53 3.79 7.43 -6.93
CA TRP A 53 4.94 7.18 -7.78
C TRP A 53 5.54 8.49 -8.25
N HIS A 54 6.87 8.54 -8.37
CA HIS A 54 7.54 9.68 -8.99
C HIS A 54 7.08 9.88 -10.45
N PRO A 55 6.64 11.08 -10.87
CA PRO A 55 6.03 11.28 -12.18
C PRO A 55 6.90 10.84 -13.37
N ALA A 56 8.22 11.01 -13.27
CA ALA A 56 9.15 10.67 -14.35
C ALA A 56 9.34 9.16 -14.59
N THR A 57 8.99 8.30 -13.63
CA THR A 57 9.20 6.84 -13.72
C THR A 57 7.91 6.05 -13.54
N ARG A 58 6.77 6.74 -13.45
CA ARG A 58 5.46 6.13 -13.21
C ARG A 58 4.96 5.41 -14.47
N PRO A 59 4.64 4.11 -14.39
CA PRO A 59 4.00 3.42 -15.50
C PRO A 59 2.56 3.90 -15.71
N ALA A 60 2.01 3.69 -16.91
CA ALA A 60 0.62 4.05 -17.20
C ALA A 60 -0.39 3.18 -16.41
N ALA A 61 -0.03 1.92 -16.15
CA ALA A 61 -0.77 0.98 -15.33
C ALA A 61 0.21 0.02 -14.66
N ILE A 62 -0.19 -0.55 -13.51
CA ILE A 62 0.58 -1.54 -12.73
C ILE A 62 0.07 -2.95 -13.04
N GLY A 63 -1.21 -3.11 -13.34
CA GLY A 63 -1.80 -4.41 -13.70
C GLY A 63 -2.03 -5.32 -12.50
N LEU A 64 -2.64 -4.80 -11.43
CA LEU A 64 -2.93 -5.57 -10.21
C LEU A 64 -3.98 -6.66 -10.39
N ASP A 65 -4.70 -6.64 -11.51
CA ASP A 65 -5.71 -7.60 -11.93
C ASP A 65 -5.12 -8.80 -12.70
N ALA A 66 -3.82 -8.81 -12.98
CA ALA A 66 -3.14 -9.91 -13.63
C ALA A 66 -3.38 -11.25 -12.91
N THR A 67 -3.58 -12.32 -13.71
CA THR A 67 -3.87 -13.67 -13.20
C THR A 67 -2.72 -14.62 -13.55
N PRO A 68 -2.18 -15.39 -12.57
CA PRO A 68 -2.58 -15.41 -11.16
C PRO A 68 -2.11 -14.15 -10.41
N ARG A 69 -2.91 -13.72 -9.44
CA ARG A 69 -2.49 -12.62 -8.57
C ARG A 69 -1.34 -13.07 -7.66
N PRO A 70 -0.36 -12.19 -7.37
CA PRO A 70 0.67 -12.47 -6.39
C PRO A 70 0.06 -12.77 -5.02
N HIS A 71 0.57 -13.81 -4.36
CA HIS A 71 0.28 -14.06 -2.96
C HIS A 71 1.29 -13.33 -2.08
N TRP A 72 0.84 -12.29 -1.39
CA TRP A 72 1.68 -11.45 -0.55
C TRP A 72 1.87 -12.06 0.84
N LEU A 73 3.11 -12.44 1.18
CA LEU A 73 3.42 -13.19 2.41
C LEU A 73 3.62 -12.32 3.65
N GLY A 74 4.12 -11.10 3.48
CA GLY A 74 4.46 -10.21 4.58
C GLY A 74 5.55 -9.21 4.17
N LEU A 75 5.76 -8.22 5.03
CA LEU A 75 6.81 -7.22 4.90
C LEU A 75 7.62 -7.15 6.19
N ALA A 76 8.95 -7.25 6.06
CA ALA A 76 9.93 -6.89 7.08
C ALA A 76 10.81 -5.77 6.51
N VAL A 77 11.08 -4.74 7.32
CA VAL A 77 11.94 -3.60 6.99
C VAL A 77 13.12 -3.62 7.94
#